data_AF-A0AAD6E4P1-F1
#
_entry.id   AF-A0AAD6E4P1-F1
#
_cell.length_a   1.000
_cell.length_b   1.000
_cell.length_c   1.000
_cell.angle_alpha   90.00
_cell.angle_beta   90.00
_cell.angle_gamma   90.00
#
_symmetry.space_group_name_H-M   'P 1'
#
loop_
_entity.id
_entity.type
_entity.pdbx_description
1 polymer ?
#
loop_
_entity_poly.entity_id
_entity_poly.type
_entity_poly.pdbx_seq_one_letter_code
_entity_poly.pdbx_strand_id
1 'polypeptide(L)'
;MRLTLSTSLLPMTIYGILTAPGLAAKCSAGLVNIVFNGPGNKIGPGSHPDSQLFSWFSKMPAAKNWITFNEHQYEKKIPMLGDNRDAVQEAIRMVTSTNPPEFLLTFNEPDWDYKTGKTKLTPQAAAHLIEPLLNTTAKHTKFIAPVPAFQMSSWLPEFYEKCKCRDHFYAHSVHIYNHTIDDAKTAINTFRNKYNDKPLWITEIAPRQLNCDAPTSSSWAKSSEFMNELFAWGQQIEWIEKIFWNSGNKIVTHCDTNVAASYLLDGNGIPTPLLAPFNNLTCSQT
;
A
#
# COMPACT_ATOMS: atom_id res chain seq x y z
N MET A 1 -68.01 -36.63 -8.66
CA MET A 1 -67.44 -35.55 -9.50
C MET A 1 -66.35 -34.86 -8.66
N ARG A 2 -65.08 -35.11 -8.97
CA ARG A 2 -63.93 -34.50 -8.27
C ARG A 2 -63.65 -33.13 -8.89
N LEU A 3 -63.53 -32.09 -8.07
CA LEU A 3 -62.93 -30.81 -8.46
C LEU A 3 -61.89 -30.43 -7.40
N THR A 4 -60.64 -30.48 -7.85
CA THR A 4 -59.41 -30.09 -7.18
C THR A 4 -59.24 -28.58 -7.24
N LEU A 5 -59.02 -27.92 -6.10
CA LEU A 5 -58.54 -26.53 -6.05
C LEU A 5 -57.01 -26.54 -6.10
N SER A 6 -56.48 -25.97 -7.18
CA SER A 6 -55.05 -25.77 -7.41
C SER A 6 -54.57 -24.54 -6.63
N THR A 7 -53.56 -24.71 -5.78
CA THR A 7 -52.81 -23.63 -5.15
C THR A 7 -51.77 -23.10 -6.13
N SER A 8 -51.98 -21.88 -6.64
CA SER A 8 -50.99 -21.16 -7.43
C SER A 8 -49.94 -20.53 -6.52
N LEU A 9 -48.70 -21.02 -6.60
CA LEU A 9 -47.50 -20.37 -6.07
C LEU A 9 -47.13 -19.21 -7.01
N LEU A 10 -47.17 -17.98 -6.50
CA LEU A 10 -46.59 -16.83 -7.18
C LEU A 10 -45.06 -16.92 -7.16
N PRO A 11 -44.36 -16.61 -8.26
CA PRO A 11 -42.91 -16.60 -8.29
C PRO A 11 -42.37 -15.41 -7.48
N MET A 12 -41.44 -15.67 -6.55
CA MET A 12 -40.60 -14.63 -5.97
C MET A 12 -39.75 -14.03 -7.10
N THR A 13 -40.04 -12.79 -7.46
CA THR A 13 -39.18 -11.99 -8.34
C THR A 13 -37.95 -11.57 -7.53
N ILE A 14 -36.80 -12.15 -7.87
CA ILE A 14 -35.50 -11.68 -7.38
C ILE A 14 -35.31 -10.28 -7.96
N TYR A 15 -35.34 -9.26 -7.12
CA TYR A 15 -34.89 -7.93 -7.48
C TYR A 15 -33.39 -8.00 -7.75
N GLY A 16 -33.03 -8.10 -9.02
CA GLY A 16 -31.68 -7.80 -9.48
C GLY A 16 -31.37 -6.36 -9.09
N ILE A 17 -30.30 -6.19 -8.32
CA ILE A 17 -29.73 -4.87 -8.03
C ILE A 17 -29.26 -4.33 -9.39
N LEU A 18 -30.07 -3.46 -9.98
CA LEU A 18 -29.68 -2.61 -11.09
C LEU A 18 -28.57 -1.70 -10.58
N THR A 19 -27.33 -2.04 -10.92
CA THR A 19 -26.21 -1.11 -10.82
C THR A 19 -26.53 0.06 -11.74
N ALA A 20 -26.78 1.23 -11.14
CA ALA A 20 -26.89 2.47 -11.89
C ALA A 20 -25.62 2.65 -12.75
N PRO A 21 -25.73 3.16 -13.98
CA PRO A 21 -24.56 3.46 -14.81
C PRO A 21 -23.66 4.43 -14.03
N GLY A 22 -22.47 3.94 -13.69
CA GLY A 22 -21.55 4.59 -12.79
C GLY A 22 -21.23 6.00 -13.25
N LEU A 23 -21.36 6.95 -12.32
CA LEU A 23 -20.45 8.08 -12.29
C LEU A 23 -19.05 7.48 -12.44
N ALA A 24 -18.33 7.82 -13.52
CA ALA A 24 -16.92 7.48 -13.63
C ALA A 24 -16.26 7.97 -12.33
N ALA A 25 -15.75 7.03 -11.52
CA ALA A 25 -15.13 7.40 -10.27
C ALA A 25 -14.04 8.42 -10.59
N LYS A 26 -14.16 9.61 -10.02
CA LYS A 26 -13.13 10.64 -10.17
C LYS A 26 -11.88 10.06 -9.54
N CYS A 27 -10.80 9.88 -10.31
CA CYS A 27 -9.55 9.39 -9.75
C CYS A 27 -9.22 10.23 -8.50
N SER A 28 -9.03 9.55 -7.37
CA SER A 28 -8.61 10.19 -6.13
C SER A 28 -7.31 10.96 -6.38
N ALA A 29 -7.27 12.21 -5.94
CA ALA A 29 -6.08 13.03 -6.07
C ALA A 29 -4.91 12.32 -5.36
N GLY A 30 -3.92 11.88 -6.14
CA GLY A 30 -2.77 11.15 -5.63
C GLY A 30 -2.94 9.64 -5.55
N LEU A 31 -3.74 9.02 -6.43
CA LEU A 31 -3.81 7.56 -6.59
C LEU A 31 -2.46 6.93 -6.98
N VAL A 32 -1.69 7.58 -7.87
CA VAL A 32 -0.41 7.08 -8.40
C VAL A 32 0.75 7.50 -7.50
N ASN A 33 1.35 6.52 -6.83
CA ASN A 33 2.46 6.71 -5.90
C ASN A 33 3.51 5.60 -6.07
N ILE A 34 4.61 5.76 -5.35
CA ILE A 34 5.75 4.84 -5.42
C ILE A 34 6.37 4.59 -4.05
N VAL A 35 6.92 3.41 -3.84
CA VAL A 35 7.70 3.05 -2.65
C VAL A 35 9.12 2.69 -3.05
N PHE A 36 10.09 3.01 -2.18
CA PHE A 36 11.49 2.65 -2.36
C PHE A 36 11.89 1.57 -1.35
N ASN A 37 11.90 0.31 -1.81
CA ASN A 37 12.23 -0.86 -1.00
C ASN A 37 13.59 -1.48 -1.34
N GLY A 38 14.38 -0.83 -2.21
CA GLY A 38 15.70 -1.34 -2.55
C GLY A 38 16.70 -1.29 -1.38
N PRO A 39 17.60 -2.28 -1.27
CA PRO A 39 18.50 -2.42 -0.15
C PRO A 39 19.73 -1.54 -0.29
N GLY A 40 19.96 -0.81 0.80
CA GLY A 40 21.17 -0.06 1.05
C GLY A 40 22.35 -0.99 1.27
N ASN A 41 23.06 -1.33 0.18
CA ASN A 41 24.48 -1.64 0.33
C ASN A 41 25.31 -0.40 0.74
N LYS A 42 24.68 0.70 1.20
CA LYS A 42 25.00 1.33 2.49
C LYS A 42 23.74 1.88 3.21
N ILE A 43 23.74 1.61 4.52
CA ILE A 43 23.06 2.26 5.66
C ILE A 43 21.66 1.69 6.02
N GLY A 44 21.44 1.59 7.34
CA GLY A 44 20.16 1.31 7.99
C GLY A 44 19.31 2.59 8.09
N PRO A 45 18.62 2.85 9.22
CA PRO A 45 17.50 3.81 9.28
C PRO A 45 17.85 5.18 8.64
N GLY A 46 17.22 5.51 7.51
CA GLY A 46 17.40 6.75 6.75
C GLY A 46 18.49 6.73 5.66
N SER A 47 18.33 5.94 4.59
CA SER A 47 19.45 5.75 3.65
C SER A 47 19.11 5.62 2.16
N HIS A 48 18.79 6.76 1.57
CA HIS A 48 19.59 7.28 0.48
C HIS A 48 20.16 8.61 0.97
N PRO A 49 21.40 9.03 0.64
CA PRO A 49 21.72 10.44 0.81
C PRO A 49 20.63 11.21 0.06
N ASP A 50 20.00 12.17 0.72
CA ASP A 50 18.89 12.96 0.19
C ASP A 50 19.07 13.28 -1.30
N SER A 51 20.31 13.65 -1.68
CA SER A 51 20.72 13.94 -3.05
C SER A 51 20.46 12.82 -4.08
N GLN A 52 20.65 11.54 -3.73
CA GLN A 52 20.40 10.42 -4.64
C GLN A 52 18.91 10.15 -4.79
N LEU A 53 18.17 10.21 -3.69
CA LEU A 53 16.72 10.05 -3.71
C LEU A 53 16.05 11.18 -4.52
N PHE A 54 16.47 12.43 -4.28
CA PHE A 54 16.03 13.58 -5.08
C PHE A 54 16.39 13.44 -6.57
N SER A 55 17.58 12.91 -6.89
CA SER A 55 17.96 12.64 -8.28
C SER A 55 17.06 11.59 -8.93
N TRP A 56 16.72 10.52 -8.23
CA TRP A 56 15.77 9.52 -8.72
C TRP A 56 14.37 10.09 -8.93
N PHE A 57 13.87 10.90 -7.99
CA PHE A 57 12.58 11.56 -8.15
C PHE A 57 12.50 12.45 -9.39
N SER A 58 13.58 13.18 -9.70
CA SER A 58 13.61 14.00 -10.92
C SER A 58 13.40 13.19 -12.22
N LYS A 59 13.63 11.87 -12.18
CA LYS A 59 13.42 10.95 -13.30
C LYS A 59 12.01 10.33 -13.33
N MET A 60 11.21 10.52 -12.28
CA MET A 60 9.88 9.90 -12.09
C MET A 60 8.79 10.97 -11.83
N PRO A 61 8.53 11.90 -12.76
CA PRO A 61 7.65 13.05 -12.53
C PRO A 61 6.18 12.69 -12.26
N ALA A 62 5.72 11.50 -12.65
CA ALA A 62 4.35 11.06 -12.37
C ALA A 62 4.12 10.67 -10.90
N ALA A 63 5.17 10.38 -10.13
CA ALA A 63 5.06 10.00 -8.74
C ALA A 63 4.73 11.24 -7.88
N LYS A 64 3.50 11.30 -7.35
CA LYS A 64 3.03 12.48 -6.59
C LYS A 64 3.33 12.40 -5.10
N ASN A 65 3.28 11.21 -4.51
CA ASN A 65 3.75 10.96 -3.14
C ASN A 65 4.59 9.70 -3.11
N TRP A 66 5.47 9.62 -2.10
CA TRP A 66 6.42 8.53 -1.98
C TRP A 66 6.60 8.13 -0.53
N ILE A 67 6.71 6.83 -0.27
CA ILE A 67 6.99 6.30 1.07
C ILE A 67 8.49 6.40 1.31
N THR A 68 8.88 7.08 2.38
CA THR A 68 10.28 7.25 2.78
C THR A 68 10.44 6.93 4.26
N PHE A 69 11.54 6.30 4.63
CA PHE A 69 11.83 5.96 6.02
C PHE A 69 12.73 7.04 6.66
N ASN A 70 12.24 7.73 7.69
CA ASN A 70 12.97 8.69 8.54
C ASN A 70 13.54 9.96 7.87
N GLU A 71 12.69 10.87 7.36
CA GLU A 71 13.16 12.12 6.73
C GLU A 71 12.57 13.40 7.32
N HIS A 72 13.28 14.53 7.14
CA HIS A 72 12.99 15.84 7.73
C HIS A 72 12.39 16.88 6.74
N GLN A 73 12.12 16.49 5.48
CA GLN A 73 11.50 17.37 4.48
C GLN A 73 10.31 16.70 3.81
N TYR A 74 9.10 17.21 4.04
CA TYR A 74 7.85 16.46 3.80
C TYR A 74 7.09 16.81 2.54
N GLU A 75 7.54 17.77 1.70
CA GLU A 75 6.64 18.41 0.72
C GLU A 75 5.96 17.42 -0.24
N LYS A 76 6.46 16.19 -0.42
CA LYS A 76 5.80 15.08 -1.14
C LYS A 76 6.10 13.69 -0.55
N LYS A 77 6.56 13.64 0.71
CA LYS A 77 7.06 12.43 1.38
C LYS A 77 6.07 11.96 2.44
N ILE A 78 5.76 10.67 2.42
CA ILE A 78 4.95 10.03 3.46
C ILE A 78 5.90 9.20 4.33
N PRO A 79 6.23 9.68 5.54
CA PRO A 79 7.08 8.93 6.44
C PRO A 79 6.39 7.63 6.90
N MET A 80 7.22 6.63 7.21
CA MET A 80 6.78 5.39 7.83
C MET A 80 7.48 5.13 9.17
N LEU A 81 6.70 4.76 10.18
CA LEU A 81 7.15 4.54 11.56
C LEU A 81 8.01 3.28 11.69
N GLY A 82 9.17 3.43 12.34
CA GLY A 82 9.99 2.29 12.78
C GLY A 82 9.38 1.54 13.97
N ASP A 83 9.87 0.34 14.23
CA ASP A 83 9.32 -0.62 15.20
C ASP A 83 9.98 -0.57 16.59
N ASN A 84 10.58 0.57 16.96
CA ASN A 84 11.26 0.76 18.24
C ASN A 84 10.88 2.10 18.90
N ARG A 85 11.27 2.25 20.16
CA ARG A 85 10.92 3.43 20.99
C ARG A 85 11.48 4.72 20.42
N ASP A 86 12.70 4.71 19.90
CA ASP A 86 13.35 5.91 19.37
C ASP A 86 12.61 6.41 18.11
N ALA A 87 12.18 5.49 17.25
CA ALA A 87 11.36 5.80 16.08
C ALA A 87 10.00 6.41 16.47
N VAL A 88 9.37 5.92 17.54
CA VAL A 88 8.12 6.53 18.06
C VAL A 88 8.38 7.94 18.59
N GLN A 89 9.47 8.17 19.34
CA GLN A 89 9.80 9.50 19.84
C GLN A 89 10.10 10.49 18.71
N GLU A 90 10.79 10.04 17.67
CA GLU A 90 11.02 10.87 16.49
C GLU A 90 9.72 11.14 15.71
N ALA A 91 8.84 10.14 15.60
CA ALA A 91 7.52 10.35 15.02
C ALA A 91 6.71 11.40 15.80
N ILE A 92 6.72 11.35 17.14
CA ILE A 92 6.08 12.36 18.00
C ILE A 92 6.65 13.75 17.72
N ARG A 93 7.98 13.90 17.68
CA ARG A 93 8.65 15.16 17.35
C ARG A 93 8.24 15.69 15.97
N MET A 94 8.17 14.83 14.98
CA MET A 94 7.79 15.18 13.62
C MET A 94 6.35 15.66 13.53
N VAL A 95 5.38 14.93 14.10
CA VAL A 95 3.95 15.26 14.00
C VAL A 95 3.54 16.44 14.88
N THR A 96 4.38 16.82 15.83
CA THR A 96 4.21 18.02 16.67
C THR A 96 5.08 19.21 16.24
N SER A 97 5.84 19.06 15.15
CA SER A 97 6.69 20.13 14.62
C SER A 97 5.89 21.27 13.99
N THR A 98 6.58 22.34 13.60
CA THR A 98 5.96 23.50 12.91
C THR A 98 5.53 23.19 11.48
N ASN A 99 5.98 22.08 10.90
CA ASN A 99 5.62 21.64 9.55
C ASN A 99 5.40 20.11 9.56
N PRO A 100 4.35 19.63 10.23
CA PRO A 100 4.10 18.20 10.36
C PRO A 100 3.66 17.61 9.01
N PRO A 101 3.96 16.32 8.75
CA PRO A 101 3.48 15.66 7.53
C PRO A 101 1.95 15.49 7.55
N GLU A 102 1.32 15.53 6.38
CA GLU A 102 -0.12 15.28 6.26
C GLU A 102 -0.49 13.84 6.67
N PHE A 103 0.39 12.88 6.35
CA PHE A 103 0.18 11.46 6.62
C PHE A 103 1.40 10.83 7.28
N LEU A 104 1.18 9.85 8.15
CA LEU A 104 2.21 8.99 8.71
C LEU A 104 1.75 7.54 8.61
N LEU A 105 2.49 6.73 7.86
CA LEU A 105 2.36 5.27 7.87
C LEU A 105 2.91 4.75 9.20
N THR A 106 2.19 3.84 9.84
CA THR A 106 2.65 3.27 11.10
C THR A 106 3.50 2.03 10.85
N PHE A 107 3.34 0.95 11.62
CA PHE A 107 4.30 -0.17 11.56
C PHE A 107 4.26 -0.93 10.23
N ASN A 108 5.45 -1.18 9.66
CA ASN A 108 5.62 -2.01 8.47
C ASN A 108 5.79 -3.48 8.86
N GLU A 109 4.93 -4.34 8.33
CA GLU A 109 5.02 -5.80 8.40
C GLU A 109 5.35 -6.33 9.81
N PRO A 110 4.63 -5.85 10.86
CA PRO A 110 4.97 -6.19 12.23
C PRO A 110 4.75 -7.68 12.55
N ASP A 111 3.96 -8.39 11.74
CA ASP A 111 3.66 -9.81 11.88
C ASP A 111 4.76 -10.73 11.33
N TRP A 112 5.77 -10.20 10.62
CA TRP A 112 6.80 -11.02 9.99
C TRP A 112 8.19 -10.38 9.99
N ASP A 113 9.17 -11.11 10.52
CA ASP A 113 10.59 -10.80 10.39
C ASP A 113 11.24 -11.77 9.39
N TYR A 114 11.63 -11.26 8.23
CA TYR A 114 12.26 -12.03 7.16
C TYR A 114 13.63 -12.65 7.53
N LYS A 115 14.28 -12.19 8.62
CA LYS A 115 15.54 -12.78 9.10
C LYS A 115 15.30 -13.97 10.02
N THR A 116 14.26 -13.91 10.85
CA THR A 116 14.02 -14.91 11.91
C THR A 116 12.84 -15.84 11.61
N GLY A 117 11.98 -15.47 10.66
CA GLY A 117 10.73 -16.17 10.33
C GLY A 117 9.68 -16.08 11.45
N LYS A 118 9.83 -15.13 12.38
CA LYS A 118 8.95 -14.95 13.55
C LYS A 118 8.21 -13.62 13.45
N THR A 119 7.19 -13.44 14.28
CA THR A 119 6.56 -12.12 14.47
C THR A 119 7.57 -11.11 14.98
N LYS A 120 7.74 -10.01 14.24
CA LYS A 120 8.70 -8.93 14.53
C LYS A 120 8.28 -8.12 15.77
N LEU A 121 7.01 -7.73 15.82
CA LEU A 121 6.42 -6.94 16.88
C LEU A 121 5.03 -7.51 17.18
N THR A 122 4.82 -8.07 18.37
CA THR A 122 3.51 -8.66 18.71
C THR A 122 2.42 -7.58 18.81
N PRO A 123 1.14 -7.92 18.63
CA PRO A 123 0.04 -6.96 18.75
C PRO A 123 0.04 -6.18 20.06
N GLN A 124 0.33 -6.85 21.19
CA GLN A 124 0.44 -6.21 22.51
C GLN A 124 1.63 -5.24 22.59
N ALA A 125 2.79 -5.65 22.06
CA ALA A 125 3.98 -4.81 22.07
C ALA A 125 3.78 -3.58 21.17
N ALA A 126 3.19 -3.74 19.98
CA ALA A 126 2.84 -2.64 19.10
C ALA A 126 1.84 -1.67 19.74
N ALA A 127 0.81 -2.18 20.41
CA ALA A 127 -0.18 -1.37 21.11
C ALA A 127 0.47 -0.48 22.18
N HIS A 128 1.32 -1.06 23.04
CA HIS A 128 2.06 -0.28 24.04
C HIS A 128 3.07 0.69 23.40
N LEU A 129 3.71 0.29 22.31
CA LEU A 129 4.75 1.09 21.69
C LEU A 129 4.17 2.34 21.03
N ILE A 130 3.03 2.24 20.37
CA ILE A 130 2.42 3.35 19.61
C ILE A 130 1.56 4.28 20.45
N GLU A 131 1.09 3.84 21.61
CA GLU A 131 0.19 4.60 22.49
C GLU A 131 0.63 6.06 22.72
N PRO A 132 1.91 6.36 23.03
CA PRO A 132 2.35 7.74 23.21
C PRO A 132 2.15 8.62 21.97
N LEU A 133 2.32 8.06 20.77
CA LEU A 133 2.11 8.75 19.50
C LEU A 133 0.62 9.04 19.27
N LEU A 134 -0.24 8.05 19.51
CA LEU A 134 -1.69 8.19 19.31
C LEU A 134 -2.34 9.16 20.30
N ASN A 135 -1.72 9.35 21.46
CA ASN A 135 -2.16 10.30 22.49
C ASN A 135 -1.62 11.73 22.29
N THR A 136 -0.82 11.99 21.25
CA THR A 136 -0.35 13.35 20.95
C THR A 136 -1.48 14.25 20.43
N THR A 137 -1.33 15.57 20.61
CA THR A 137 -2.27 16.58 20.08
C THR A 137 -2.03 16.90 18.60
N ALA A 138 -1.42 15.98 17.84
CA ALA A 138 -1.10 16.15 16.42
C ALA A 138 -2.38 16.17 15.56
N LYS A 139 -3.07 17.32 15.52
CA LYS A 139 -4.35 17.46 14.79
C LYS A 139 -4.20 17.50 13.27
N HIS A 140 -2.99 17.67 12.76
CA HIS A 140 -2.73 17.79 11.33
C HIS A 140 -2.47 16.44 10.66
N THR A 141 -1.70 15.56 11.31
CA THR A 141 -1.26 14.31 10.70
C THR A 141 -2.33 13.23 10.82
N LYS A 142 -2.68 12.63 9.68
CA LYS A 142 -3.53 11.42 9.62
C LYS A 142 -2.66 10.17 9.74
N PHE A 143 -2.93 9.34 10.74
CA PHE A 143 -2.24 8.06 10.89
C PHE A 143 -2.86 7.00 9.98
N ILE A 144 -2.02 6.25 9.29
CA ILE A 144 -2.42 5.11 8.48
C ILE A 144 -2.12 3.83 9.27
N ALA A 145 -3.07 2.89 9.27
CA ALA A 145 -2.97 1.66 10.05
C ALA A 145 -1.66 0.90 9.79
N PRO A 146 -1.19 0.08 10.76
CA PRO A 146 -0.11 -0.87 10.51
C PRO A 146 -0.47 -1.81 9.35
N VAL A 147 0.53 -2.22 8.59
CA VAL A 147 0.35 -3.09 7.43
C VAL A 147 1.02 -4.44 7.66
N PRO A 148 0.27 -5.52 7.96
CA PRO A 148 0.82 -6.86 8.06
C PRO A 148 1.39 -7.36 6.71
N ALA A 149 2.48 -8.12 6.74
CA ALA A 149 3.03 -8.83 5.57
C ALA A 149 2.02 -9.84 5.01
N PHE A 150 1.27 -10.50 5.89
CA PHE A 150 0.17 -11.37 5.52
C PHE A 150 -1.15 -10.63 5.75
N GLN A 151 -1.72 -10.08 4.68
CA GLN A 151 -2.85 -9.16 4.71
C GLN A 151 -4.10 -9.70 5.44
N MET A 152 -4.27 -11.02 5.51
CA MET A 152 -5.40 -11.66 6.21
C MET A 152 -5.06 -12.21 7.59
N SER A 153 -3.85 -11.97 8.11
CA SER A 153 -3.44 -12.46 9.43
C SER A 153 -4.32 -11.89 10.56
N SER A 154 -4.26 -12.55 11.73
CA SER A 154 -4.96 -12.09 12.93
C SER A 154 -4.25 -10.93 13.64
N TRP A 155 -3.07 -10.53 13.17
CA TRP A 155 -2.25 -9.52 13.84
C TRP A 155 -2.96 -8.17 13.96
N LEU A 156 -3.50 -7.64 12.85
CA LEU A 156 -4.16 -6.33 12.84
C LEU A 156 -5.43 -6.27 13.72
N PRO A 157 -6.37 -7.24 13.66
CA PRO A 157 -7.53 -7.20 14.56
C PRO A 157 -7.12 -7.37 16.03
N GLU A 158 -6.15 -8.23 16.35
CA GLU A 158 -5.62 -8.34 17.71
C GLU A 158 -4.98 -7.03 18.19
N PHE A 159 -4.24 -6.33 17.33
CA PHE A 159 -3.64 -5.03 17.64
C PHE A 159 -4.71 -4.00 17.98
N TYR A 160 -5.76 -3.89 17.16
CA TYR A 160 -6.90 -3.02 17.44
C TYR A 160 -7.59 -3.37 18.75
N GLU A 161 -7.72 -4.66 19.08
CA GLU A 161 -8.29 -5.09 20.35
C GLU A 161 -7.43 -4.70 21.56
N LYS A 162 -6.10 -4.76 21.42
CA LYS A 162 -5.15 -4.41 22.50
C LYS A 162 -5.07 -2.91 22.76
N CYS A 163 -5.01 -2.09 21.71
CA CYS A 163 -4.89 -0.64 21.87
C CYS A 163 -6.23 0.10 21.96
N LYS A 164 -7.34 -0.54 21.57
CA LYS A 164 -8.65 0.12 21.36
C LYS A 164 -8.56 1.36 20.46
N CYS A 165 -7.65 1.33 19.49
CA CYS A 165 -7.22 2.51 18.75
C CYS A 165 -7.60 2.51 17.27
N ARG A 166 -8.52 1.64 16.83
CA ARG A 166 -8.95 1.55 15.42
C ARG A 166 -9.39 2.90 14.85
N ASP A 167 -10.04 3.74 15.65
CA ASP A 167 -10.57 5.04 15.22
C ASP A 167 -9.50 6.14 15.17
N HIS A 168 -8.28 5.89 15.65
CA HIS A 168 -7.15 6.82 15.46
C HIS A 168 -6.59 6.75 14.04
N PHE A 169 -6.90 5.71 13.27
CA PHE A 169 -6.39 5.54 11.92
C PHE A 169 -7.39 6.07 10.90
N TYR A 170 -6.87 6.82 9.92
CA TYR A 170 -7.64 7.39 8.83
C TYR A 170 -7.98 6.35 7.75
N ALA A 171 -7.02 5.49 7.39
CA ALA A 171 -7.17 4.47 6.36
C ALA A 171 -6.56 3.14 6.82
N HIS A 172 -7.08 2.04 6.25
CA HIS A 172 -6.41 0.74 6.31
C HIS A 172 -5.37 0.65 5.18
N SER A 173 -4.33 -0.14 5.40
CA SER A 173 -3.22 -0.33 4.47
C SER A 173 -3.04 -1.82 4.16
N VAL A 174 -2.54 -2.13 2.95
CA VAL A 174 -2.30 -3.50 2.51
C VAL A 174 -1.10 -3.61 1.58
N HIS A 175 -0.36 -4.71 1.71
CA HIS A 175 0.65 -5.16 0.74
C HIS A 175 0.09 -6.27 -0.14
N ILE A 176 0.31 -6.20 -1.45
CA ILE A 176 -0.26 -7.13 -2.41
C ILE A 176 0.83 -7.61 -3.38
N TYR A 177 1.13 -8.91 -3.31
CA TYR A 177 2.14 -9.56 -4.14
C TYR A 177 1.57 -10.86 -4.71
N ASN A 178 0.93 -10.75 -5.88
CA ASN A 178 0.29 -11.85 -6.57
C ASN A 178 0.90 -12.04 -7.98
N HIS A 179 0.77 -13.26 -8.52
CA HIS A 179 1.32 -13.57 -9.85
C HIS A 179 0.53 -12.95 -10.99
N THR A 180 -0.77 -12.78 -10.81
CA THR A 180 -1.68 -12.21 -11.82
C THR A 180 -2.43 -11.01 -11.25
N ILE A 181 -2.91 -10.15 -12.15
CA ILE A 181 -3.70 -8.98 -11.78
C ILE A 181 -5.07 -9.37 -11.21
N ASP A 182 -5.69 -10.45 -11.70
CA ASP A 182 -6.97 -10.92 -11.19
C ASP A 182 -6.85 -11.46 -9.76
N ASP A 183 -5.76 -12.17 -9.45
CA ASP A 183 -5.47 -12.59 -8.09
C ASP A 183 -5.22 -11.38 -7.17
N ALA A 184 -4.52 -10.35 -7.66
CA ALA A 184 -4.29 -9.12 -6.91
C ALA A 184 -5.60 -8.39 -6.61
N LYS A 185 -6.46 -8.19 -7.60
CA LYS A 185 -7.80 -7.60 -7.42
C LYS A 185 -8.65 -8.42 -6.45
N THR A 186 -8.59 -9.75 -6.54
CA THR A 186 -9.29 -10.65 -5.61
C THR A 186 -8.79 -10.44 -4.19
N ALA A 187 -7.47 -10.44 -3.96
CA ALA A 187 -6.88 -10.21 -2.66
C ALA A 187 -7.25 -8.84 -2.06
N ILE A 188 -7.24 -7.78 -2.88
CA ILE A 188 -7.65 -6.43 -2.48
C ILE A 188 -9.12 -6.41 -2.06
N ASN A 189 -10.01 -7.00 -2.85
CA ASN A 189 -11.44 -7.07 -2.53
C ASN A 189 -11.71 -7.92 -1.28
N THR A 190 -10.99 -9.03 -1.09
CA THR A 190 -11.08 -9.84 0.13
C THR A 190 -10.68 -9.03 1.37
N PHE A 191 -9.59 -8.27 1.29
CA PHE A 191 -9.17 -7.39 2.38
C PHE A 191 -10.22 -6.30 2.63
N ARG A 192 -10.70 -5.63 1.57
CA ARG A 192 -11.75 -4.60 1.65
C ARG A 192 -13.01 -5.11 2.33
N ASN A 193 -13.45 -6.33 2.03
CA ASN A 193 -14.65 -6.92 2.63
C ASN A 193 -14.52 -7.09 4.16
N LYS A 194 -13.30 -7.33 4.67
CA LYS A 194 -13.03 -7.43 6.11
C LYS A 194 -12.83 -6.06 6.77
N TYR A 195 -12.30 -5.09 6.04
CA TYR A 195 -11.91 -3.76 6.51
C TYR A 195 -12.58 -2.64 5.69
N ASN A 196 -13.92 -2.60 5.72
CA ASN A 196 -14.71 -1.72 4.86
C ASN A 196 -15.06 -0.34 5.46
N ASP A 197 -14.70 -0.09 6.72
CA ASP A 197 -15.08 1.09 7.50
C ASP A 197 -14.23 2.34 7.21
N LYS A 198 -13.12 2.19 6.49
CA LYS A 198 -12.20 3.28 6.15
C LYS A 198 -11.71 3.15 4.70
N PRO A 199 -11.16 4.20 4.08
CA PRO A 199 -10.48 4.09 2.80
C PRO A 199 -9.32 3.08 2.86
N LEU A 200 -8.94 2.57 1.69
CA LEU A 200 -7.81 1.65 1.52
C LEU A 200 -6.64 2.34 0.83
N TRP A 201 -5.45 2.13 1.40
CA TRP A 201 -4.17 2.43 0.78
C TRP A 201 -3.46 1.12 0.45
N ILE A 202 -3.07 0.94 -0.80
CA ILE A 202 -2.23 -0.20 -1.22
C ILE A 202 -0.79 0.30 -1.15
N THR A 203 -0.15 0.10 0.00
CA THR A 203 1.15 0.73 0.33
C THR A 203 2.33 0.05 -0.31
N GLU A 204 2.16 -1.19 -0.77
CA GLU A 204 3.10 -1.85 -1.66
C GLU A 204 2.35 -2.82 -2.60
N ILE A 205 2.65 -2.74 -3.90
CA ILE A 205 2.12 -3.70 -4.88
C ILE A 205 3.06 -3.88 -6.07
N ALA A 206 3.23 -5.15 -6.46
CA ALA A 206 3.97 -5.57 -7.64
C ALA A 206 3.54 -6.99 -8.05
N PRO A 207 3.75 -7.40 -9.31
CA PRO A 207 3.63 -8.81 -9.68
C PRO A 207 4.67 -9.64 -8.92
N ARG A 208 4.31 -10.86 -8.52
CA ARG A 208 5.19 -11.80 -7.80
C ARG A 208 5.93 -12.75 -8.76
N GLN A 209 7.17 -13.11 -8.45
CA GLN A 209 7.94 -14.16 -9.17
C GLN A 209 8.15 -15.42 -8.32
N LEU A 210 8.34 -16.56 -8.98
CA LEU A 210 8.67 -17.82 -8.30
C LEU A 210 10.17 -17.96 -8.03
N ASN A 211 10.97 -17.41 -8.93
CA ASN A 211 12.43 -17.52 -8.92
C ASN A 211 13.06 -16.14 -9.07
N CYS A 212 14.35 -16.05 -8.79
CA CYS A 212 15.08 -14.79 -8.75
C CYS A 212 15.84 -14.51 -10.04
N ASP A 213 15.21 -14.90 -11.14
CA ASP A 213 15.79 -14.73 -12.46
C ASP A 213 15.87 -13.24 -12.80
N ALA A 214 16.91 -12.86 -13.53
CA ALA A 214 17.02 -11.51 -14.05
C ALA A 214 15.80 -11.21 -14.94
N PRO A 215 15.17 -10.02 -14.80
CA PRO A 215 14.05 -9.64 -15.65
C PRO A 215 14.38 -9.77 -17.14
N THR A 216 13.56 -10.53 -17.86
CA THR A 216 13.61 -10.62 -19.32
C THR A 216 12.69 -9.57 -19.95
N SER A 217 12.79 -9.35 -21.26
CA SER A 217 11.84 -8.49 -21.99
C SER A 217 10.38 -8.92 -21.79
N SER A 218 10.11 -10.23 -21.69
CA SER A 218 8.76 -10.74 -21.40
C SER A 218 8.33 -10.41 -19.97
N SER A 219 9.23 -10.51 -19.00
CA SER A 219 8.96 -10.14 -17.60
C SER A 219 8.57 -8.67 -17.47
N TRP A 220 9.26 -7.78 -18.19
CA TRP A 220 8.95 -6.35 -18.22
C TRP A 220 7.61 -6.05 -18.87
N ALA A 221 7.28 -6.71 -19.99
CA ALA A 221 5.99 -6.54 -20.65
C ALA A 221 4.82 -6.94 -19.73
N LYS A 222 4.90 -8.12 -19.10
CA LYS A 222 3.90 -8.58 -18.13
C LYS A 222 3.73 -7.64 -16.94
N SER A 223 4.83 -7.09 -16.44
CA SER A 223 4.79 -6.13 -15.32
C SER A 223 4.17 -4.79 -15.74
N SER A 224 4.39 -4.37 -16.99
CA SER A 224 3.75 -3.18 -17.56
C SER A 224 2.24 -3.37 -17.72
N GLU A 225 1.81 -4.54 -18.21
CA GLU A 225 0.39 -4.91 -18.33
C GLU A 225 -0.28 -4.93 -16.95
N PHE A 226 0.33 -5.62 -15.98
CA PHE A 226 -0.15 -5.66 -14.59
C PHE A 226 -0.32 -4.25 -14.02
N MET A 227 0.69 -3.38 -14.18
CA MET A 227 0.68 -2.01 -13.69
C MET A 227 -0.47 -1.20 -14.33
N ASN A 228 -0.54 -1.19 -15.66
CA ASN A 228 -1.56 -0.42 -16.37
C ASN A 228 -2.98 -0.84 -15.99
N GLU A 229 -3.22 -2.15 -15.91
CA GLU A 229 -4.53 -2.67 -15.56
C GLU A 229 -4.89 -2.41 -14.08
N LEU A 230 -3.93 -2.54 -13.17
CA LEU A 230 -4.11 -2.21 -11.75
C LEU A 230 -4.53 -0.76 -11.56
N PHE A 231 -3.80 0.17 -12.17
CA PHE A 231 -4.08 1.59 -12.01
C PHE A 231 -5.36 2.01 -12.73
N ALA A 232 -5.64 1.46 -13.93
CA ALA A 232 -6.90 1.69 -14.62
C ALA A 232 -8.12 1.18 -13.81
N TRP A 233 -8.00 0.00 -13.19
CA TRP A 233 -9.01 -0.52 -12.29
C TRP A 233 -9.14 0.35 -11.03
N GLY A 234 -8.03 0.68 -10.37
CA GLY A 234 -8.03 1.51 -9.16
C GLY A 234 -8.67 2.88 -9.34
N GLN A 235 -8.55 3.48 -10.53
CA GLN A 235 -9.24 4.74 -10.86
C GLN A 235 -10.76 4.64 -10.81
N GLN A 236 -11.33 3.44 -11.01
CA GLN A 236 -12.77 3.20 -10.98
C GLN A 236 -13.30 2.94 -9.57
N ILE A 237 -12.43 2.91 -8.54
CA ILE A 237 -12.76 2.43 -7.20
C ILE A 237 -12.58 3.54 -6.16
N GLU A 238 -13.68 4.14 -5.72
CA GLU A 238 -13.67 5.31 -4.81
C GLU A 238 -13.02 5.05 -3.45
N TRP A 239 -13.10 3.81 -2.95
CA TRP A 239 -12.52 3.45 -1.66
C TRP A 239 -11.01 3.16 -1.72
N ILE A 240 -10.39 3.19 -2.90
CA ILE A 240 -8.94 3.14 -3.06
C ILE A 240 -8.43 4.57 -3.26
N GLU A 241 -7.75 5.10 -2.25
CA GLU A 241 -7.23 6.47 -2.30
C GLU A 241 -5.81 6.56 -2.84
N LYS A 242 -4.97 5.55 -2.56
CA LYS A 242 -3.57 5.54 -2.93
C LYS A 242 -3.10 4.13 -3.27
N ILE A 243 -2.33 4.03 -4.35
CA ILE A 243 -1.63 2.82 -4.78
C ILE A 243 -0.15 3.18 -4.92
N PHE A 244 0.72 2.43 -4.24
CA PHE A 244 2.16 2.61 -4.23
C PHE A 244 2.81 1.45 -4.98
N TRP A 245 3.31 1.73 -6.18
CA TRP A 245 4.05 0.74 -6.95
C TRP A 245 5.37 0.39 -6.27
N ASN A 246 5.63 -0.89 -6.04
CA ASN A 246 6.89 -1.38 -5.52
C ASN A 246 7.77 -1.91 -6.68
N SER A 247 8.87 -1.27 -7.09
CA SER A 247 9.63 -0.20 -6.41
C SER A 247 10.08 0.90 -7.36
N GLY A 248 10.46 2.05 -6.79
CA GLY A 248 11.23 3.07 -7.50
C GLY A 248 12.66 2.66 -7.82
N ASN A 249 13.27 1.82 -6.99
CA ASN A 249 14.66 1.40 -7.09
C ASN A 249 14.82 -0.12 -7.10
N LYS A 250 15.85 -0.61 -7.77
CA LYS A 250 16.14 -2.05 -7.80
C LYS A 250 16.34 -2.62 -6.41
N ILE A 251 15.57 -3.66 -6.10
CA ILE A 251 15.77 -4.47 -4.89
C ILE A 251 16.95 -5.42 -5.13
N VAL A 252 18.14 -5.05 -4.65
CA VAL A 252 19.42 -5.74 -4.86
C VAL A 252 19.80 -6.76 -3.78
N THR A 253 18.97 -6.98 -2.75
CA THR A 253 19.21 -8.01 -1.73
C THR A 253 18.72 -9.32 -2.27
N HIS A 254 19.48 -10.36 -1.93
CA HIS A 254 19.14 -11.77 -2.00
C HIS A 254 17.74 -12.05 -2.55
N CYS A 255 17.68 -12.48 -3.81
CA CYS A 255 16.58 -13.27 -4.34
C CYS A 255 15.19 -12.89 -3.77
N ASP A 256 14.71 -11.67 -4.05
CA ASP A 256 13.37 -11.28 -3.63
C ASP A 256 12.34 -11.96 -4.54
N THR A 257 11.70 -13.01 -4.03
CA THR A 257 10.62 -13.71 -4.73
C THR A 257 9.26 -13.03 -4.54
N ASN A 258 9.16 -11.95 -3.76
CA ASN A 258 7.91 -11.23 -3.59
C ASN A 258 7.58 -10.35 -4.79
N VAL A 259 8.60 -9.87 -5.54
CA VAL A 259 8.40 -8.97 -6.68
C VAL A 259 9.11 -9.42 -7.94
N ALA A 260 8.47 -9.22 -9.10
CA ALA A 260 8.95 -9.59 -10.42
C ALA A 260 9.13 -8.35 -11.29
N ALA A 261 10.34 -8.13 -11.82
CA ALA A 261 10.61 -7.08 -12.81
C ALA A 261 9.91 -5.75 -12.50
N SER A 262 10.02 -5.27 -11.25
CA SER A 262 9.12 -4.25 -10.73
C SER A 262 9.77 -2.89 -10.45
N TYR A 263 11.09 -2.76 -10.60
CA TYR A 263 11.78 -1.52 -10.30
C TYR A 263 11.75 -0.53 -11.46
N LEU A 264 11.48 0.74 -11.19
CA LEU A 264 11.46 1.81 -12.21
C LEU A 264 12.87 2.30 -12.60
N LEU A 265 13.80 2.30 -11.63
CA LEU A 265 15.21 2.61 -11.83
C LEU A 265 16.08 1.45 -11.36
N ASP A 266 17.11 1.11 -12.13
CA ASP A 266 18.08 0.09 -11.75
C ASP A 266 19.01 0.55 -10.59
N GLY A 267 19.96 -0.31 -10.19
CA GLY A 267 20.90 0.01 -9.11
C GLY A 267 21.83 1.21 -9.39
N ASN A 268 21.92 1.66 -10.64
CA ASN A 268 22.68 2.83 -11.07
C ASN A 268 21.78 4.06 -11.29
N GLY A 269 20.48 3.96 -10.99
CA GLY A 269 19.51 5.01 -11.26
C GLY A 269 19.17 5.17 -12.74
N ILE A 270 19.43 4.16 -13.57
CA ILE A 270 19.08 4.15 -14.99
C ILE A 270 17.63 3.69 -15.14
N PRO A 271 16.79 4.39 -15.92
CA PRO A 271 15.45 3.96 -16.27
C PRO A 271 15.36 2.52 -16.76
N THR A 272 14.41 1.77 -16.23
CA THR A 272 14.02 0.46 -16.76
C THR A 272 12.89 0.60 -17.79
N PRO A 273 12.54 -0.48 -18.52
CA PRO A 273 11.37 -0.48 -19.39
C PRO A 273 10.03 -0.13 -18.70
N LEU A 274 9.95 -0.19 -17.36
CA LEU A 274 8.73 0.19 -16.62
C LEU A 274 8.57 1.69 -16.41
N LEU A 275 9.66 2.48 -16.46
CA LEU A 275 9.57 3.89 -16.11
C LEU A 275 8.63 4.67 -17.03
N ALA A 276 8.70 4.42 -18.34
CA ALA A 276 7.84 5.11 -19.30
C ALA A 276 6.35 4.74 -19.14
N PRO A 277 5.96 3.45 -19.05
CA PRO A 277 4.60 3.06 -18.67
C PRO A 277 4.12 3.73 -17.38
N PHE A 278 4.94 3.71 -16.31
CA PHE A 278 4.58 4.33 -15.04
C PHE A 278 4.36 5.85 -15.19
N ASN A 279 5.23 6.55 -15.92
CA ASN A 279 5.10 7.99 -16.13
C ASN A 279 3.88 8.37 -16.99
N ASN A 280 3.35 7.42 -17.78
CA ASN A 280 2.15 7.60 -18.57
C ASN A 280 0.86 7.22 -17.80
N LEU A 281 0.97 6.79 -16.54
CA LEU A 281 -0.19 6.61 -15.67
C LEU A 281 -0.79 7.97 -15.35
N THR A 282 -1.76 8.39 -16.16
CA THR A 282 -2.54 9.59 -15.88
C THR A 282 -3.80 9.20 -15.12
N CYS A 283 -4.01 9.83 -13.98
CA CYS A 283 -5.38 10.07 -13.56
C CYS A 283 -5.96 11.13 -14.47
N SER A 284 -6.77 10.71 -15.43
CA SER A 284 -7.51 11.62 -16.30
C SER A 284 -8.26 12.61 -15.41
N GLN A 285 -7.84 13.87 -15.40
CA GLN A 285 -8.64 14.93 -14.84
C GLN A 285 -9.77 15.16 -15.83
N THR A 286 -10.90 14.48 -15.62
CA THR A 286 -12.18 14.86 -16.22
C THR A 286 -12.88 15.85 -15.33
#